data_AF-A0A3D3DZT9-F1
#
_entry.id   AF-A0A3D3DZT9-F1
#
_cell.length_a   1.000
_cell.length_b   1.000
_cell.length_c   1.000
_cell.angle_alpha   90.00
_cell.angle_beta   90.00
_cell.angle_gamma   90.00
#
_symmetry.space_group_name_H-M   'P 1'
#
loop_
_entity.id
_entity.type
_entity.pdbx_description
1 polymer ?
#
loop_
_entity_poly.entity_id
_entity_poly.type
_entity_poly.pdbx_seq_one_letter_code
_entity_poly.pdbx_strand_id
1 'polypeptide(L)'
;GDYKMAANWVMGDLSAALNKNEISISEIPVSAEQLGAILKNVKGSDISNDGAKEVFSAIWQGKGAGLENPVDQLIDQLGLKQVSDTSAIEEVVAQVLADNPKLVEGYLNTPEDKRAKAIGPFIGATRKAAKGVNPQVVMEVLKQKLSELG
;
A
#
# COMPACT_ATOMS: atom_id res chain seq x y z
N GLY A 1 -14.28 -6.19 -16.72
CA GLY A 1 -14.16 -5.88 -15.28
C GLY A 1 -13.97 -7.16 -14.49
N ASP A 2 -13.61 -7.06 -13.21
CA ASP A 2 -13.52 -8.20 -12.30
C ASP A 2 -14.70 -8.17 -11.32
N TYR A 3 -15.73 -8.94 -11.62
CA TYR A 3 -17.00 -8.92 -10.88
C TYR A 3 -16.83 -9.42 -9.44
N LYS A 4 -15.89 -10.34 -9.20
CA LYS A 4 -15.64 -10.89 -7.87
C LYS A 4 -14.95 -9.85 -6.99
N MET A 5 -13.94 -9.18 -7.51
CA MET A 5 -13.25 -8.10 -6.78
C MET A 5 -14.21 -6.94 -6.49
N ALA A 6 -15.02 -6.53 -7.46
CA ALA A 6 -16.02 -5.48 -7.27
C ALA A 6 -17.05 -5.86 -6.18
N ALA A 7 -17.59 -7.07 -6.23
CA ALA A 7 -18.52 -7.56 -5.21
C ALA A 7 -17.90 -7.58 -3.81
N ASN A 8 -16.67 -8.06 -3.68
CA ASN A 8 -15.94 -8.07 -2.42
C ASN A 8 -15.70 -6.66 -1.86
N TRP A 9 -15.36 -5.69 -2.72
CA TRP A 9 -15.16 -4.30 -2.32
C TRP A 9 -16.45 -3.62 -1.89
N VAL A 10 -17.55 -3.89 -2.58
CA VAL A 10 -18.88 -3.38 -2.20
C VAL A 10 -19.32 -3.94 -0.85
N MET A 11 -19.20 -5.26 -0.66
CA MET A 11 -19.58 -5.94 0.60
C MET A 11 -18.65 -5.61 1.77
N GLY A 12 -17.38 -5.34 1.50
CA GLY A 12 -16.38 -5.04 2.52
C GLY A 12 -16.19 -3.54 2.74
N ASP A 13 -15.27 -2.95 2.00
CA ASP A 13 -14.78 -1.59 2.22
C ASP A 13 -15.86 -0.52 2.05
N LEU A 14 -16.72 -0.64 1.04
CA LEU A 14 -17.81 0.32 0.84
C LEU A 14 -18.87 0.22 1.94
N SER A 15 -19.34 -1.00 2.25
CA SER A 15 -20.32 -1.21 3.33
C SER A 15 -19.79 -0.71 4.68
N ALA A 16 -18.50 -0.94 4.96
CA ALA A 16 -17.85 -0.41 6.16
C ALA A 16 -17.82 1.13 6.18
N ALA A 17 -17.56 1.78 5.05
CA ALA A 17 -17.57 3.24 4.94
C ALA A 17 -18.99 3.83 5.12
N LEU A 18 -20.01 3.22 4.50
CA LEU A 18 -21.41 3.62 4.68
C LEU A 18 -21.81 3.53 6.16
N ASN A 19 -21.56 2.39 6.80
CA ASN A 19 -21.87 2.17 8.21
C ASN A 19 -21.13 3.17 9.12
N LYS A 20 -19.85 3.44 8.84
CA LYS A 20 -19.04 4.37 9.63
C LYS A 20 -19.53 5.82 9.56
N ASN A 21 -20.08 6.23 8.42
CA ASN A 21 -20.57 7.59 8.21
C ASN A 21 -22.09 7.70 8.43
N GLU A 22 -22.76 6.59 8.76
CA GLU A 22 -24.21 6.51 8.98
C GLU A 22 -25.05 7.06 7.81
N ILE A 23 -24.57 6.85 6.58
CA ILE A 23 -25.26 7.29 5.35
C ILE A 23 -25.78 6.12 4.51
N SER A 24 -26.79 6.39 3.70
CA SER A 24 -27.29 5.42 2.71
C SER A 24 -26.38 5.33 1.49
N ILE A 25 -26.45 4.21 0.75
CA ILE A 25 -25.74 4.04 -0.52
C ILE A 25 -26.16 5.09 -1.57
N SER A 26 -27.36 5.66 -1.44
CA SER A 26 -27.84 6.75 -2.30
C SER A 26 -27.11 8.09 -2.07
N GLU A 27 -26.42 8.24 -0.94
CA GLU A 27 -25.71 9.45 -0.52
C GLU A 27 -24.19 9.29 -0.64
N ILE A 28 -23.74 8.23 -1.29
CA ILE A 28 -22.33 7.91 -1.45
C ILE A 28 -21.60 9.03 -2.22
N PRO A 29 -20.50 9.59 -1.69
CA PRO A 29 -19.71 10.62 -2.36
C PRO A 29 -18.77 10.08 -3.46
N VAL A 30 -18.76 8.75 -3.66
CA VAL A 30 -17.90 8.05 -4.62
C VAL A 30 -18.79 7.43 -5.70
N SER A 31 -18.59 7.83 -6.95
CA SER A 31 -19.32 7.26 -8.09
C SER A 31 -18.87 5.82 -8.41
N ALA A 32 -19.75 5.08 -9.08
CA ALA A 32 -19.43 3.74 -9.57
C ALA A 32 -18.24 3.73 -10.56
N GLU A 33 -18.11 4.80 -11.36
CA GLU A 33 -17.00 4.98 -12.31
C GLU A 33 -15.66 5.17 -11.59
N GLN A 34 -15.63 6.01 -10.54
CA GLN A 34 -14.44 6.19 -9.70
C GLN A 34 -14.05 4.89 -9.00
N LEU A 35 -15.00 4.17 -8.40
CA LEU A 35 -14.73 2.87 -7.79
C LEU A 35 -14.19 1.88 -8.83
N GLY A 36 -14.79 1.83 -10.02
CA GLY A 36 -14.31 1.01 -11.13
C GLY A 36 -12.88 1.32 -11.55
N ALA A 37 -12.51 2.60 -11.61
CA ALA A 37 -11.16 3.06 -11.93
C ALA A 37 -10.13 2.71 -10.85
N ILE A 38 -10.49 2.83 -9.56
CA ILE A 38 -9.65 2.39 -8.45
C ILE A 38 -9.36 0.89 -8.57
N LEU A 39 -10.41 0.09 -8.75
CA LEU A 39 -10.28 -1.37 -8.86
C LEU A 39 -9.49 -1.78 -10.10
N LYS A 40 -9.59 -1.04 -11.21
CA LYS A 40 -8.78 -1.27 -12.41
C LYS A 40 -7.29 -1.13 -12.11
N ASN A 41 -6.89 -0.09 -11.37
CA ASN A 41 -5.51 0.13 -10.95
C ASN A 41 -5.00 -0.97 -9.99
N VAL A 42 -5.85 -1.47 -9.07
CA VAL A 42 -5.49 -2.63 -8.24
C VAL A 42 -5.24 -3.87 -9.09
N LYS A 43 -6.13 -4.14 -10.06
CA LYS A 43 -6.00 -5.28 -10.96
C LYS A 43 -4.78 -5.19 -11.87
N GLY A 44 -4.42 -3.98 -12.29
CA GLY A 44 -3.21 -3.70 -13.06
C GLY A 44 -1.91 -3.81 -12.25
N SER A 45 -2.00 -4.03 -10.93
CA SER A 45 -0.88 -3.93 -9.99
C SER A 45 -0.24 -2.54 -9.94
N ASP A 46 -0.88 -1.51 -10.50
CA ASP A 46 -0.44 -0.12 -10.42
C ASP A 46 -0.50 0.41 -8.99
N ILE A 47 -1.44 -0.07 -8.18
CA ILE A 47 -1.54 0.25 -6.75
C ILE A 47 -1.82 -1.01 -5.93
N SER A 48 -1.49 -0.97 -4.63
CA SER A 48 -1.87 -2.03 -3.69
C SER A 48 -3.34 -1.89 -3.25
N ASN A 49 -3.90 -2.94 -2.64
CA ASN A 49 -5.25 -2.86 -2.05
C ASN A 49 -5.34 -1.80 -0.94
N ASP A 50 -4.27 -1.59 -0.17
CA ASP A 50 -4.21 -0.52 0.84
C ASP A 50 -4.19 0.86 0.17
N GLY A 51 -3.42 1.02 -0.91
CA GLY A 51 -3.41 2.25 -1.71
C GLY A 51 -4.79 2.56 -2.29
N ALA A 52 -5.52 1.55 -2.77
CA ALA A 52 -6.91 1.73 -3.21
C ALA A 52 -7.83 2.25 -2.09
N LYS A 53 -7.65 1.80 -0.85
CA LYS A 53 -8.41 2.31 0.30
C LYS A 53 -8.05 3.76 0.62
N GLU A 54 -6.78 4.14 0.47
CA GLU A 54 -6.33 5.54 0.60
C GLU A 54 -6.98 6.43 -0.46
N VAL A 55 -6.99 6.03 -1.74
CA VAL A 55 -7.64 6.78 -2.81
C VAL A 55 -9.15 6.87 -2.59
N PHE A 56 -9.81 5.75 -2.27
CA PHE A 56 -11.24 5.71 -1.98
C PHE A 56 -11.61 6.66 -0.84
N SER A 57 -10.86 6.64 0.26
CA SER A 57 -11.04 7.54 1.39
C SER A 57 -10.80 9.00 1.03
N ALA A 58 -9.82 9.29 0.17
CA ALA A 58 -9.57 10.64 -0.33
C ALA A 58 -10.75 11.18 -1.14
N ILE A 59 -11.29 10.40 -2.10
CA ILE A 59 -12.48 10.78 -2.87
C ILE A 59 -13.68 10.95 -1.94
N TRP A 60 -13.85 10.04 -0.97
CA TRP A 60 -14.92 10.13 0.02
C TRP A 60 -14.89 11.45 0.81
N GLN A 61 -13.70 11.96 1.12
CA GLN A 61 -13.50 13.25 1.79
C GLN A 61 -13.63 14.47 0.85
N GLY A 62 -14.06 14.26 -0.40
CA GLY A 62 -14.20 15.29 -1.41
C GLY A 62 -12.90 15.69 -2.10
N LYS A 63 -11.79 14.98 -1.86
CA LYS A 63 -10.54 15.25 -2.59
C LYS A 63 -10.70 14.85 -4.04
N GLY A 64 -10.18 15.70 -4.93
CA GLY A 64 -10.31 15.52 -6.37
C GLY A 64 -11.68 15.89 -6.94
N ALA A 65 -12.57 16.50 -6.14
CA ALA A 65 -13.78 17.13 -6.66
C ALA A 65 -13.43 18.18 -7.73
N GLY A 66 -14.08 18.11 -8.88
CA GLY A 66 -13.82 19.01 -10.02
C GLY A 66 -12.61 18.62 -10.89
N LEU A 67 -11.91 17.53 -10.58
CA LEU A 67 -10.90 16.97 -11.48
C LEU A 67 -11.55 16.10 -12.56
N GLU A 68 -11.01 16.14 -13.78
CA GLU A 68 -11.45 15.25 -14.87
C GLU A 68 -11.08 13.78 -14.59
N ASN A 69 -9.95 13.54 -13.92
CA ASN A 69 -9.49 12.20 -13.59
C ASN A 69 -8.97 12.13 -12.13
N PRO A 70 -9.88 12.13 -11.15
CA PRO A 70 -9.52 12.22 -9.73
C PRO A 70 -8.76 10.99 -9.23
N VAL A 71 -9.04 9.80 -9.77
CA VAL A 71 -8.40 8.56 -9.31
C VAL A 71 -6.92 8.56 -9.62
N ASP A 72 -6.53 8.76 -10.89
CA ASP A 72 -5.12 8.74 -11.29
C ASP A 72 -4.34 9.89 -10.64
N GLN A 73 -4.94 11.09 -10.57
CA GLN A 73 -4.28 12.21 -9.89
C GLN A 73 -4.07 11.96 -8.39
N LEU A 74 -5.03 11.34 -7.70
CA LEU A 74 -4.86 10.99 -6.28
C LEU A 74 -3.82 9.89 -6.09
N ILE A 75 -3.71 8.93 -7.02
CA ILE A 75 -2.66 7.91 -6.98
C ILE A 75 -1.27 8.56 -7.04
N ASP A 76 -1.08 9.50 -7.98
CA ASP A 76 0.19 10.20 -8.13
C ASP A 76 0.47 11.14 -6.94
N GLN A 77 -0.50 11.96 -6.55
CA GLN A 77 -0.35 12.91 -5.43
C GLN A 77 -0.06 12.22 -4.09
N LEU A 78 -0.62 11.03 -3.87
CA LEU A 78 -0.41 10.25 -2.66
C LEU A 78 0.81 9.31 -2.76
N GLY A 79 1.50 9.27 -3.90
CA GLY A 79 2.66 8.40 -4.14
C GLY A 79 2.32 6.92 -4.00
N LEU A 80 1.13 6.52 -4.45
CA LEU A 80 0.60 5.16 -4.23
C LEU A 80 0.94 4.19 -5.36
N LYS A 81 1.50 4.71 -6.45
CA LYS A 81 1.93 3.92 -7.59
C LYS A 81 2.98 2.90 -7.14
N GLN A 82 2.81 1.65 -7.55
CA GLN A 82 3.70 0.58 -7.14
C GLN A 82 5.10 0.80 -7.71
N VAL A 83 6.03 1.21 -6.86
CA VAL A 83 7.45 1.26 -7.19
C VAL A 83 7.95 -0.18 -7.12
N SER A 84 8.34 -0.69 -8.28
CA SER A 84 9.02 -1.99 -8.42
C SER A 84 10.49 -1.82 -8.82
N ASP A 85 10.95 -0.57 -8.94
CA ASP A 85 12.35 -0.27 -9.20
C ASP A 85 13.18 -0.68 -7.98
N THR A 86 13.96 -1.75 -8.16
CA THR A 86 14.78 -2.33 -7.11
C THR A 86 15.79 -1.33 -6.56
N SER A 87 16.33 -0.42 -7.38
CA SER A 87 17.33 0.56 -6.93
C SER A 87 16.74 1.57 -5.96
N ALA A 88 15.54 2.10 -6.25
CA ALA A 88 14.85 2.99 -5.31
C ALA A 88 14.47 2.28 -4.00
N ILE A 89 14.06 1.01 -4.08
CA ILE A 89 13.74 0.19 -2.90
C ILE A 89 15.00 -0.09 -2.07
N GLU A 90 16.14 -0.37 -2.71
CA GLU A 90 17.43 -0.57 -2.04
C GLU A 90 17.86 0.65 -1.25
N GLU A 91 17.70 1.85 -1.80
CA GLU A 91 18.02 3.11 -1.09
C GLU A 91 17.14 3.29 0.16
N VAL A 92 15.83 3.07 0.01
CA VAL A 92 14.90 3.16 1.15
C VAL A 92 15.21 2.11 2.20
N VAL A 93 15.50 0.87 1.79
CA VAL A 93 15.87 -0.21 2.71
C VAL A 93 17.17 0.12 3.43
N ALA A 94 18.20 0.59 2.73
CA ALA A 94 19.46 1.00 3.35
C ALA A 94 19.24 2.10 4.40
N GLN A 95 18.40 3.10 4.09
CA GLN A 95 18.02 4.15 5.03
C GLN A 95 17.28 3.59 6.26
N VAL A 96 16.33 2.67 6.06
CA VAL A 96 15.59 2.02 7.15
C VAL A 96 16.52 1.22 8.06
N LEU A 97 17.48 0.50 7.50
CA LEU A 97 18.47 -0.25 8.28
C LEU A 97 19.37 0.70 9.09
N ALA A 98 19.80 1.82 8.49
CA ALA A 98 20.60 2.84 9.15
C ALA A 98 19.84 3.56 10.29
N ASP A 99 18.57 3.87 10.09
CA ASP A 99 17.71 4.55 11.07
C ASP A 99 17.27 3.63 12.22
N ASN A 100 17.37 2.31 12.04
CA ASN A 100 16.88 1.33 13.01
C ASN A 100 17.98 0.32 13.42
N PRO A 101 19.11 0.78 13.98
CA PRO A 101 20.24 -0.10 14.33
C PRO A 101 19.83 -1.21 15.32
N LYS A 102 18.94 -0.91 16.27
CA LYS A 102 18.42 -1.89 17.24
C LYS A 102 17.62 -3.02 16.58
N LEU A 103 16.91 -2.74 15.49
CA LEU A 103 16.20 -3.78 14.73
C LEU A 103 17.21 -4.68 14.02
N VAL A 104 18.26 -4.09 13.44
CA VAL A 104 19.36 -4.82 12.78
C VAL A 104 20.07 -5.73 13.77
N GLU A 105 20.45 -5.22 14.95
CA GLU A 105 21.06 -6.03 16.02
C GLU A 105 20.14 -7.18 16.46
N GLY A 106 18.84 -6.91 16.62
CA GLY A 106 17.86 -7.95 16.97
C GLY A 106 17.75 -9.04 15.90
N TYR A 107 17.82 -8.66 14.62
CA TYR A 107 17.81 -9.60 13.51
C TYR A 107 19.08 -10.47 13.48
N LEU A 108 20.25 -9.86 13.62
CA LEU A 108 21.53 -10.57 13.61
C LEU A 108 21.63 -11.60 14.75
N ASN A 109 21.08 -11.27 15.93
CA ASN A 109 20.99 -12.17 17.08
C ASN A 109 19.87 -13.23 16.97
N THR A 110 19.02 -13.16 15.95
CA THR A 110 17.96 -14.14 15.73
C THR A 110 18.52 -15.37 14.99
N PRO A 111 18.25 -16.60 15.47
CA PRO A 111 18.61 -17.83 14.77
C PRO A 111 18.10 -17.87 13.34
N GLU A 112 18.87 -18.43 12.40
CA GLU A 112 18.52 -18.43 10.97
C GLU A 112 17.13 -19.02 10.68
N ASP A 113 16.72 -20.05 11.41
CA ASP A 113 15.39 -20.68 11.31
C ASP A 113 14.23 -19.73 11.69
N LYS A 114 14.52 -18.61 12.36
CA LYS A 114 13.54 -17.61 12.79
C LYS A 114 13.71 -16.25 12.12
N ARG A 115 14.80 -16.02 11.39
CA ARG A 115 15.09 -14.75 10.70
C ARG A 115 13.96 -14.35 9.74
N ALA A 116 13.32 -15.30 9.05
CA ALA A 116 12.18 -15.02 8.17
C ALA A 116 11.01 -14.30 8.87
N LYS A 117 10.76 -14.59 10.16
CA LYS A 117 9.73 -13.90 10.96
C LYS A 117 10.22 -12.55 11.49
N ALA A 118 11.53 -12.42 11.71
CA ALA A 118 12.17 -11.18 12.18
C ALA A 118 12.23 -10.06 11.11
N ILE A 119 11.90 -10.35 9.85
CA ILE A 119 11.84 -9.36 8.76
C ILE A 119 10.58 -8.47 8.83
N GLY A 120 9.50 -8.95 9.47
CA GLY A 120 8.22 -8.24 9.54
C GLY A 120 8.31 -6.77 10.00
N PRO A 121 9.05 -6.46 11.09
CA PRO A 121 9.27 -5.08 11.53
C PRO A 121 9.93 -4.18 10.47
N PHE A 122 10.89 -4.70 9.70
CA PHE A 122 11.56 -3.95 8.64
C PHE A 122 10.63 -3.67 7.46
N ILE A 123 9.76 -4.61 7.10
CA ILE A 123 8.72 -4.37 6.08
C ILE A 123 7.83 -3.21 6.54
N GLY A 124 7.40 -3.20 7.81
CA GLY A 124 6.62 -2.11 8.38
C GLY A 124 7.33 -0.76 8.34
N ALA A 125 8.61 -0.72 8.72
CA ALA A 125 9.43 0.49 8.68
C ALA A 125 9.64 0.99 7.23
N THR A 126 9.91 0.08 6.29
CA THR A 126 10.08 0.40 4.86
C THR A 126 8.79 0.97 4.26
N ARG A 127 7.63 0.38 4.57
CA ARG A 127 6.33 0.90 4.12
C ARG A 127 5.98 2.26 4.73
N LYS A 128 6.53 2.58 5.91
CA LYS A 128 6.37 3.89 6.53
C LYS A 128 7.28 4.94 5.88
N ALA A 129 8.50 4.54 5.51
CA ALA A 129 9.48 5.41 4.86
C ALA A 129 9.13 5.70 3.39
N ALA A 130 8.59 4.70 2.68
CA ALA A 130 8.19 4.85 1.28
C ALA A 130 6.78 4.29 1.04
N LYS A 131 5.92 5.16 0.52
CA LYS A 131 4.59 4.78 0.03
C LYS A 131 4.70 4.08 -1.33
N GLY A 132 3.71 3.25 -1.65
CA GLY A 132 3.68 2.56 -2.95
C GLY A 132 4.75 1.48 -3.14
N VAL A 133 5.54 1.09 -2.14
CA VAL A 133 6.53 0.03 -2.34
C VAL A 133 5.86 -1.34 -2.49
N ASN A 134 6.33 -2.14 -3.45
CA ASN A 134 5.84 -3.51 -3.63
C ASN A 134 6.34 -4.42 -2.47
N PRO A 135 5.44 -5.03 -1.66
CA PRO A 135 5.84 -5.82 -0.50
C PRO A 135 6.72 -7.03 -0.83
N GLN A 136 6.54 -7.63 -2.01
CA GLN A 136 7.33 -8.78 -2.42
C GLN A 136 8.77 -8.35 -2.72
N VAL A 137 8.94 -7.27 -3.48
CA VAL A 137 10.26 -6.73 -3.81
C VAL A 137 10.98 -6.23 -2.56
N VAL A 138 10.28 -5.52 -1.66
CA VAL A 138 10.82 -5.09 -0.36
C VAL A 138 11.31 -6.27 0.46
N MET A 139 10.54 -7.36 0.52
CA MET A 139 10.93 -8.56 1.26
C MET A 139 12.21 -9.19 0.69
N GLU A 140 12.34 -9.27 -0.63
CA GLU A 140 13.52 -9.83 -1.29
C GLU A 140 14.76 -8.94 -1.06
N VAL A 141 14.63 -7.63 -1.23
CA VAL A 141 15.72 -6.66 -0.98
C VAL A 141 16.15 -6.68 0.49
N LEU A 142 15.20 -6.73 1.43
CA LEU A 142 15.50 -6.82 2.85
C LEU A 142 16.27 -8.09 3.21
N LYS A 143 15.83 -9.26 2.69
CA LYS A 143 16.57 -10.52 2.90
C LYS A 143 17.99 -10.40 2.40
N GLN A 144 18.18 -9.88 1.18
CA GLN A 144 19.49 -9.73 0.58
C GLN A 144 20.40 -8.85 1.44
N LYS A 145 19.98 -7.60 1.74
CA LYS A 145 20.78 -6.65 2.54
C LYS A 145 21.06 -7.16 3.95
N LEU A 146 20.09 -7.80 4.59
CA LEU A 146 20.27 -8.35 5.95
C LEU A 146 21.18 -9.58 5.98
N SER A 147 21.19 -10.40 4.92
CA SER A 147 22.13 -11.52 4.76
C SER A 147 23.55 -11.08 4.39
N GLU A 148 23.73 -9.89 3.81
CA GLU A 148 25.06 -9.31 3.60
C GLU A 148 25.68 -8.75 4.89
N LEU A 149 24.85 -8.43 5.90
CA LEU A 149 25.27 -7.89 7.18
C LEU A 149 25.69 -8.95 8.21
N GLY A 150 25.41 -10.24 7.97
CA GLY A 150 25.85 -11.37 8.80
C GLY A 150 25.15 -12.67 8.48
#